data_AF-A0A0Q0SC70-F1
#
_entry.id   AF-A0A0Q0SC70-F1
#
_cell.length_a   1.000
_cell.length_b   1.000
_cell.length_c   1.000
_cell.angle_alpha   90.00
_cell.angle_beta   90.00
_cell.angle_gamma   90.00
#
_symmetry.space_group_name_H-M   'P 1'
#
loop_
_entity.id
_entity.type
_entity.pdbx_description
1 polymer ?
#
loop_
_entity_poly.entity_id
_entity_poly.type
_entity_poly.pdbx_seq_one_letter_code
_entity_poly.pdbx_strand_id
1 'polypeptide(L)' 'MDTDSKLELANTLLQELLPNALWNFDLEDCDNILRIDSENEINETALKNEVFDCIELE' A
#
# COMPACT_ATOMS: atom_id res chain seq x y z
N MET A 1 -5.60 19.83 3.79
CA MET A 1 -4.92 18.77 3.03
C MET A 1 -5.85 17.59 3.07
N ASP A 2 -6.61 17.50 1.99
CA ASP A 2 -7.79 16.66 1.84
C ASP A 2 -7.36 15.20 1.66
N THR A 3 -8.19 14.27 2.12
CA THR A 3 -7.89 12.83 2.09
C THR A 3 -7.59 12.35 0.68
N ASP A 4 -8.26 12.91 -0.32
CA ASP A 4 -8.05 12.64 -1.76
C ASP A 4 -6.62 12.98 -2.22
N SER A 5 -6.07 14.12 -1.80
CA SER A 5 -4.71 14.52 -2.19
C SER A 5 -3.65 13.62 -1.58
N LYS A 6 -3.89 13.06 -0.40
CA LYS A 6 -2.99 12.08 0.22
C LYS A 6 -3.06 10.74 -0.52
N LEU A 7 -4.25 10.36 -0.98
CA LEU A 7 -4.46 9.13 -1.72
C LEU A 7 -3.76 9.14 -3.08
N GLU A 8 -3.91 10.22 -3.83
CA GLU A 8 -3.22 10.44 -5.12
C GLU A 8 -1.69 10.33 -4.96
N LEU A 9 -1.17 10.91 -3.87
CA LEU A 9 0.26 10.92 -3.58
C LEU A 9 0.75 9.53 -3.19
N ALA A 10 0.01 8.81 -2.36
CA ALA A 10 0.30 7.42 -2.01
C ALA A 10 0.22 6.49 -3.23
N ASN A 11 -0.78 6.68 -4.09
CA ASN A 11 -0.96 5.94 -5.33
C ASN A 11 0.24 6.12 -6.27
N THR A 12 0.70 7.36 -6.45
CA THR A 12 1.88 7.66 -7.26
C THR A 12 3.13 7.00 -6.69
N LEU A 13 3.33 7.08 -5.37
CA LEU A 13 4.47 6.45 -4.68
C LEU A 13 4.46 4.93 -4.82
N LEU A 14 3.31 4.29 -4.65
CA LEU A 14 3.18 2.84 -4.81
C LEU A 14 3.45 2.42 -6.25
N GLN A 15 3.08 3.24 -7.23
CA GLN A 15 3.34 2.97 -8.64
C GLN A 15 4.82 3.08 -9.00
N GLU A 16 5.57 4.00 -8.37
CA GLU A 16 7.03 4.08 -8.51
C GLU A 16 7.75 2.95 -7.76
N LEU A 17 7.27 2.56 -6.58
CA LEU A 17 7.88 1.52 -5.74
C LEU A 17 7.57 0.10 -6.22
N LEU A 18 6.35 -0.12 -6.70
CA LEU A 18 5.77 -1.42 -7.04
C LEU A 18 5.06 -1.36 -8.40
N PRO A 19 5.79 -1.13 -9.51
CA PRO A 19 5.20 -0.94 -10.83
C PRO A 19 4.45 -2.18 -11.37
N ASN A 20 4.68 -3.35 -10.77
CA ASN A 20 4.04 -4.62 -11.11
C ASN A 20 3.15 -5.16 -9.97
N ALA A 21 2.69 -4.28 -9.08
CA ALA A 21 1.71 -4.62 -8.08
C ALA A 21 0.39 -3.91 -8.36
N LEU A 22 -0.70 -4.55 -7.98
CA LEU A 22 -2.02 -3.97 -7.85
C LEU A 22 -2.20 -3.57 -6.38
N TRP A 23 -2.90 -2.48 -6.11
CA TRP A 23 -3.26 -2.14 -4.74
C TRP A 23 -4.65 -1.55 -4.67
N ASN A 24 -5.29 -1.70 -3.52
CA ASN A 24 -6.60 -1.15 -3.22
C ASN A 24 -6.56 -0.45 -1.87
N PHE A 25 -7.07 0.78 -1.82
CA PHE A 25 -7.26 1.52 -0.58
C PHE A 25 -8.67 1.26 -0.08
N ASP A 26 -8.79 0.40 0.93
CA ASP A 26 -10.06 0.11 1.58
C ASP A 26 -10.30 1.16 2.68
N LEU A 27 -10.92 2.27 2.28
CA LEU A 27 -11.25 3.41 3.14
C LEU A 27 -12.72 3.43 3.55
N GLU A 28 -13.52 2.48 3.06
CA GLU A 28 -14.96 2.45 3.26
C GLU A 28 -15.35 1.82 4.60
N ASP A 29 -14.52 0.91 5.12
CA ASP A 29 -14.57 0.42 6.49
C ASP A 29 -13.42 1.05 7.29
N CYS A 30 -13.67 1.42 8.56
CA CYS A 30 -12.80 2.27 9.40
C CYS A 30 -11.34 1.82 9.60
N ASP A 31 -10.93 0.69 9.03
CA ASP A 31 -9.60 0.13 9.14
C ASP A 31 -8.56 0.85 8.25
N ASN A 32 -8.96 1.65 7.25
CA ASN A 32 -8.05 2.40 6.36
C ASN A 32 -6.88 1.52 5.84
N ILE A 33 -7.21 0.35 5.32
CA ILE A 33 -6.22 -0.67 4.95
C ILE A 33 -5.76 -0.44 3.50
N LEU A 34 -4.44 -0.47 3.31
CA LEU A 34 -3.83 -0.60 2.01
C LEU A 34 -3.57 -2.09 1.72
N ARG A 35 -4.31 -2.65 0.75
CA ARG A 35 -4.08 -4.02 0.28
C ARG A 35 -3.23 -3.97 -0.97
N ILE A 36 -2.11 -4.69 -0.99
CA ILE A 36 -1.22 -4.79 -2.15
C ILE A 36 -1.20 -6.25 -2.61
N ASP A 37 -1.45 -6.47 -3.89
CA ASP A 37 -1.40 -7.75 -4.59
C ASP A 37 -0.28 -7.67 -5.63
N SER A 38 0.73 -8.52 -5.54
CA SER A 38 1.84 -8.55 -6.50
C SER A 38 2.17 -9.99 -6.86
N GLU A 39 2.42 -10.23 -8.14
CA GLU A 39 2.88 -11.55 -8.62
C GLU A 39 4.28 -11.90 -8.10
N ASN A 40 5.08 -10.89 -7.77
CA ASN A 40 6.36 -11.07 -7.12
C ASN A 40 6.18 -11.00 -5.60
N GLU A 41 6.83 -11.92 -4.89
CA GLU A 41 6.96 -11.87 -3.44
C GLU A 41 7.44 -10.47 -3.04
N ILE A 42 6.60 -9.75 -2.30
CA ILE A 42 6.95 -8.43 -1.77
C ILE A 42 8.08 -8.65 -0.78
N ASN A 43 9.30 -8.39 -1.26
CA ASN A 43 10.54 -8.68 -0.56
C ASN A 43 10.49 -8.04 0.84
N GLU A 44 11.00 -8.73 1.86
CA GLU A 44 10.97 -8.29 3.28
C GLU A 44 11.41 -6.84 3.52
N THR A 45 12.18 -6.27 2.60
CA THR A 45 12.63 -4.89 2.61
C THR A 45 11.48 -3.87 2.44
N ALA A 46 10.44 -4.22 1.67
CA ALA A 46 9.24 -3.41 1.54
C ALA A 46 8.34 -3.51 2.78
N LEU A 47 8.29 -4.70 3.41
CA LEU A 47 7.58 -4.96 4.67
C LEU A 47 8.24 -4.27 5.87
N LYS A 48 9.56 -4.11 5.86
CA LYS A 48 10.31 -3.34 6.87
C LYS A 48 10.35 -1.85 6.51
N ASN A 49 9.23 -1.17 6.68
CA ASN A 49 9.21 0.29 6.70
C ASN A 49 8.81 0.80 8.08
N GLU A 50 9.43 1.89 8.54
CA GLU A 50 9.09 2.56 9.80
C GLU A 50 7.72 3.28 9.75
N VAL A 51 7.06 3.24 8.59
CA VAL A 51 5.85 4.01 8.27
C VAL A 51 4.59 3.15 8.29
N PHE A 52 4.68 1.85 8.02
CA PHE A 52 3.53 0.96 7.89
C PHE A 52 3.78 -0.35 8.63
N ASP A 53 2.80 -0.77 9.45
CA ASP A 53 2.75 -2.13 9.99
C ASP A 53 2.22 -3.06 8.90
N CYS A 54 3.13 -3.78 8.23
CA CYS A 54 2.76 -4.79 7.26
C CYS A 54 2.64 -6.15 7.94
N ILE A 55 1.46 -6.76 7.87
CA ILE A 55 1.16 -8.12 8.34
C ILE A 55 0.83 -9.00 7.14
N GLU A 56 1.56 -10.10 7.00
CA GLU A 56 1.19 -11.18 6.08
C GLU A 56 -0.06 -11.88 6.63
N LEU A 57 -1.07 -12.07 5.79
CA LEU A 57 -2.30 -12.77 6.14
C LEU A 57 -2.17 -14.24 5.67
N GLU A 58 -2.35 -15.20 6.59
CA GLU A 58 -2.40 -16.66 6.33
C GLU A 58 -3.60 -17.08 5.46
#